data_AF-G9KEM3-F1
#
_entry.id   AF-G9KEM3-F1
#
_cell.length_a   1.000
_cell.length_b   1.000
_cell.length_c   1.000
_cell.angle_alpha   90.00
_cell.angle_beta   90.00
_cell.angle_gamma   90.00
#
_symmetry.space_group_name_H-M   'P 1'
#
loop_
_entity.id
_entity.type
_entity.pdbx_description
1 polymer ?
#
loop_
_entity_poly.entity_id
_entity_poly.type
_entity_poly.pdbx_seq_one_letter_code
_entity_poly.pdbx_strand_id
1 'polypeptide(L)' 'DGEKLLRPAESVYRLDFVQQQKLQFERWDVVLDKPGKVTITGTSQNWTPDLTNLMTRQLLDPAAIFWRKEDSEA' A
#
# COMPACT_ATOMS: atom_id res chain seq x y z
N ASP A 1 5.73 4.38 -22.56
CA ASP A 1 6.29 5.23 -21.49
C ASP A 1 5.29 5.47 -20.37
N GLY A 2 5.78 5.48 -19.13
CA GLY A 2 4.98 5.72 -17.93
C GLY A 2 4.73 4.49 -17.05
N GLU A 3 5.30 3.34 -17.43
CA GLU A 3 5.31 2.14 -16.60
C GLU A 3 5.97 2.42 -15.24
N LYS A 4 5.38 1.90 -14.17
CA LYS A 4 5.95 1.92 -12.82
C LYS A 4 6.72 0.63 -12.61
N LEU A 5 8.03 0.72 -12.70
CA LEU A 5 8.94 -0.34 -12.27
C LEU A 5 9.05 -0.34 -10.75
N LEU A 6 8.92 -1.52 -10.14
CA LEU A 6 9.12 -1.69 -8.70
C LEU A 6 10.59 -1.48 -8.33
N ARG A 7 10.81 -0.66 -7.31
CA ARG A 7 12.14 -0.47 -6.70
C ARG A 7 12.42 -1.63 -5.74
N PRO A 8 13.70 -1.91 -5.40
CA PRO A 8 14.07 -2.97 -4.46
C PRO A 8 13.44 -2.84 -3.05
N ALA A 9 13.11 -1.62 -2.64
CA ALA A 9 12.46 -1.34 -1.35
C ALA A 9 10.93 -1.34 -1.42
N GLU A 10 10.35 -1.62 -2.59
CA GLU A 10 8.90 -1.72 -2.80
C GLU A 10 8.50 -3.20 -2.87
N SER A 11 7.31 -3.52 -2.39
CA SER A 11 6.75 -4.86 -2.47
C SER A 11 5.24 -4.76 -2.72
N VAL A 12 4.70 -5.72 -3.46
CA VAL A 12 3.26 -5.77 -3.77
C VAL A 12 2.55 -6.58 -2.69
N TYR A 13 1.50 -6.00 -2.13
CA TYR A 13 0.61 -6.66 -1.18
C TYR A 13 -0.78 -6.82 -1.79
N ARG A 14 -1.46 -7.92 -1.45
CA ARG A 14 -2.84 -8.19 -1.86
C ARG A 14 -3.76 -8.11 -0.64
N LEU A 15 -4.87 -7.40 -0.81
CA LEU A 15 -5.96 -7.33 0.16
C LEU A 15 -7.22 -7.89 -0.49
N ASP A 16 -7.74 -8.99 0.04
CA ASP A 16 -8.99 -9.58 -0.42
C ASP A 16 -10.16 -9.08 0.46
N PHE A 17 -11.08 -8.35 -0.14
CA PHE A 17 -12.32 -7.92 0.51
C PHE A 17 -13.30 -9.10 0.62
N VAL A 18 -13.19 -9.89 1.69
CA VAL A 18 -14.07 -11.04 1.98
C VAL A 18 -15.54 -10.63 2.01
N GLN A 19 -15.82 -9.41 2.49
CA GLN A 19 -17.09 -8.71 2.33
C GLN A 19 -16.86 -7.46 1.49
N GLN A 20 -17.74 -7.18 0.52
CA GLN A 20 -17.58 -6.03 -0.38
C GLN A 20 -18.55 -4.88 -0.11
N GLN A 21 -19.64 -5.14 0.62
CA GLN A 21 -20.74 -4.19 0.82
C GLN A 21 -20.94 -3.90 2.29
N LYS A 22 -21.48 -2.73 2.62
CA LYS A 22 -21.76 -2.29 4.00
C LYS A 22 -20.52 -2.32 4.91
N LEU A 23 -19.36 -2.04 4.34
CA LEU A 23 -18.13 -1.81 5.09
C LEU A 23 -17.97 -0.33 5.40
N GLN A 24 -17.41 -0.04 6.57
CA GLN A 24 -16.94 1.27 6.94
C GLN A 24 -15.46 1.14 7.28
N PHE A 25 -14.63 2.01 6.69
CA PHE A 25 -13.25 2.13 7.12
C PHE A 25 -13.23 2.67 8.56
N GLU A 26 -12.58 1.93 9.45
CA GLU A 26 -12.45 2.33 10.85
C GLU A 26 -11.07 2.93 11.12
N ARG A 27 -10.02 2.11 10.99
CA ARG A 27 -8.63 2.53 11.18
C ARG A 27 -7.69 1.64 10.39
N TRP A 28 -6.46 2.11 10.20
CA TRP A 28 -5.35 1.25 9.83
C TRP A 28 -4.86 0.47 11.05
N ASP A 29 -4.37 -0.74 10.81
CA ASP A 29 -3.68 -1.56 11.81
C ASP A 29 -2.32 -1.99 11.23
N VAL A 30 -1.36 -1.09 11.30
CA VAL A 30 -0.02 -1.25 10.71
C VAL A 30 1.01 -1.16 11.83
N VAL A 31 1.77 -2.25 12.01
CA VAL A 31 2.77 -2.37 13.07
C VAL A 31 4.15 -2.60 12.45
N LEU A 32 5.16 -1.90 12.97
CA LEU A 32 6.56 -2.09 12.61
C LEU A 32 7.28 -2.73 13.80
N ASP A 33 7.81 -3.94 13.62
CA ASP A 33 8.54 -4.69 14.65
C ASP A 33 9.86 -4.02 15.04
N LYS A 34 10.45 -3.28 14.09
CA LYS A 34 11.66 -2.49 14.26
C LYS A 34 11.41 -1.02 13.96
N PRO A 35 12.23 -0.11 14.50
CA PRO A 35 12.21 1.29 14.14
C PRO A 35 12.36 1.46 12.62
N GLY A 36 11.57 2.36 12.04
CA GLY A 36 11.54 2.55 10.60
C GLY A 36 10.33 3.32 10.10
N LYS A 37 10.17 3.34 8.78
CA LYS A 37 9.06 3.99 8.08
C LYS A 37 8.61 3.12 6.92
N VAL A 38 7.30 3.01 6.74
CA VAL A 38 6.67 2.37 5.59
C VAL A 38 5.69 3.33 4.93
N THR A 39 5.61 3.27 3.60
CA THR A 39 4.63 3.99 2.80
C THR A 39 3.74 2.96 2.11
N ILE A 40 2.43 3.07 2.30
CA ILE A 40 1.42 2.23 1.66
C ILE A 40 0.72 3.07 0.59
N THR A 41 0.89 2.67 -0.67
CA THR A 41 0.26 3.31 -1.82
C THR A 41 -0.73 2.33 -2.45
N GLY A 42 -2.01 2.72 -2.52
CA GLY A 42 -3.01 1.93 -3.22
C GLY A 42 -2.79 1.99 -4.74
N THR A 43 -3.28 0.97 -5.45
CA THR A 43 -3.33 0.98 -6.91
C THR A 43 -4.77 1.09 -7.37
N SER A 44 -5.01 1.70 -8.53
CA SER A 44 -6.34 1.76 -9.15
C SER A 44 -6.95 0.36 -9.27
N GLN A 45 -8.22 0.20 -8.87
CA GLN A 45 -8.95 -1.06 -9.03
C GLN A 45 -9.15 -1.49 -10.49
N ASN A 46 -8.88 -0.59 -11.45
CA ASN A 46 -8.90 -0.91 -12.88
C ASN A 46 -7.59 -1.57 -13.37
N TRP A 47 -6.54 -1.58 -12.54
CA TRP A 47 -5.32 -2.30 -12.86
C TRP A 47 -5.48 -3.78 -12.51
N THR A 48 -5.32 -4.64 -13.52
CA THR A 48 -5.31 -6.10 -13.34
C THR A 48 -3.88 -6.60 -13.54
N PRO A 49 -3.18 -7.05 -12.48
CA PRO A 49 -1.76 -7.42 -12.56
C PRO A 49 -1.42 -8.44 -13.64
N ASP A 50 -2.32 -9.40 -13.90
CA ASP A 50 -2.11 -10.47 -14.88
C ASP A 50 -2.26 -10.00 -16.35
N LEU A 51 -2.82 -8.81 -16.58
CA LEU A 51 -3.15 -8.32 -17.93
C LEU A 51 -2.21 -7.21 -18.41
N THR A 52 -1.68 -6.39 -17.50
CA THR A 52 -0.90 -5.19 -17.84
C THR A 52 0.14 -4.87 -16.78
N ASN A 53 1.29 -4.34 -17.20
CA ASN A 53 2.25 -3.71 -16.28
C ASN A 53 1.60 -2.52 -15.56
N LEU A 54 2.01 -2.29 -14.31
CA LEU A 54 1.54 -1.15 -13.52
C LEU A 54 2.01 0.16 -14.15
N MET A 55 1.14 1.17 -14.23
CA MET A 55 1.48 2.51 -14.70
C MET A 55 1.59 3.49 -13.53
N THR A 56 2.50 4.47 -13.61
CA THR A 56 2.72 5.46 -12.54
C THR A 56 1.42 6.19 -12.15
N ARG A 57 0.59 6.53 -13.15
CA ARG A 57 -0.72 7.18 -12.95
C ARG A 57 -1.78 6.31 -12.25
N GLN A 58 -1.53 5.01 -12.09
CA GLN A 58 -2.42 4.09 -11.37
C GLN A 58 -2.09 4.00 -9.89
N LEU A 59 -0.99 4.62 -9.43
CA LEU A 59 -0.72 4.81 -8.01
C LEU A 59 -1.71 5.85 -7.47
N LEU A 60 -2.47 5.49 -6.44
CA LEU A 60 -3.47 6.35 -5.83
C LEU A 60 -2.80 7.34 -4.86
N ASP A 61 -3.33 8.56 -4.83
CA ASP A 61 -2.95 9.62 -3.90
C ASP A 61 -4.19 10.01 -3.05
N PRO A 62 -4.03 10.25 -1.73
CA PRO A 62 -2.79 10.22 -0.95
C PRO A 62 -2.30 8.81 -0.59
N ALA A 63 -0.98 8.67 -0.43
CA ALA A 63 -0.37 7.48 0.19
C ALA A 63 -0.41 7.59 1.73
N ALA A 64 -0.57 6.46 2.40
CA ALA A 64 -0.50 6.38 3.86
C ALA A 64 0.95 6.17 4.32
N ILE A 65 1.40 6.89 5.35
CA ILE A 65 2.77 6.80 5.87
C ILE A 65 2.71 6.45 7.35
N PHE A 66 3.40 5.37 7.74
CA PHE A 66 3.51 4.91 9.13
C PHE A 66 4.98 4.85 9.52
N TRP A 67 5.31 5.19 10.75
CA TRP A 67 6.67 5.12 11.26
C TRP A 67 6.70 4.74 12.73
N ARG A 68 7.82 4.14 13.14
CA ARG A 68 8.15 3.86 14.53
C ARG A 68 9.56 4.40 14.79
N LYS A 69 9.72 5.23 15.83
CA LYS A 69 11.06 5.70 16.24
C LYS A 69 11.70 4.66 17.16
N GLU A 70 13.01 4.77 17.32
CA GLU A 70 13.82 3.85 18.12
C GLU A 70 13.38 3.77 19.58
N ASP A 71 13.16 4.92 20.20
CA ASP A 71 12.78 5.03 21.62
C ASP A 71 11.27 5.02 21.86
N SER A 72 10.48 4.59 20.87
CA SER A 72 9.02 4.46 21.03
C SER A 72 8.72 3.05 21.54
N GLU A 73 8.42 2.93 22.84
CA GLU A 73 7.81 1.70 23.38
C GLU A 73 6.51 1.39 22.63
N ALA A 74 6.25 0.09 22.42
CA ALA A 74 5.13 -0.44 21.65
C ALA A 74 3.83 -0.42 22.45
#